data_AF-A0A1B0CZ57-F1
#
_entry.id   AF-A0A1B0CZ57-F1
#
_cell.length_a   1.000
_cell.length_b   1.000
_cell.length_c   1.000
_cell.angle_alpha   90.00
_cell.angle_beta   90.00
_cell.angle_gamma   90.00
#
_symmetry.space_group_name_H-M   'P 1'
#
loop_
_entity.id
_entity.type
_entity.pdbx_description
1 polymer ?
#
loop_
_entity_poly.entity_id
_entity_poly.type
_entity_poly.pdbx_seq_one_letter_code
_entity_poly.pdbx_strand_id
1 'polypeptide(L)'
;MEGKKELMAHVAHQCICMQYMLELSKQLDVDPRACVSMFFSRIQVADLEYKKQFEDEVESFKERIRKRAAEKLAAAAAEVEEEERLARLGPGGLDPEEVISSLPEELQKCFETRDVKLLQDTIAKMNPEEAKYHMKRCIDSGLWVPDANKGASEDEGEDIYQEASVERMEEAQKEKEAFEAKKKETEKKFKELQSKLTQDPEIVQKDPELKQELERIEREKQELKKKEDELQKKERHTPWNVDTISKPGFAKTVINTKPSRPKEEDLTDEEREQRMKDF
;
A
#
# COMPACT_ATOMS: atom_id res chain seq x y z
N MET A 1 -9.34 8.45 -17.28
CA MET A 1 -8.43 7.37 -16.83
C MET A 1 -7.27 7.22 -17.80
N GLU A 2 -7.43 6.71 -19.03
CA GLU A 2 -6.29 6.45 -19.94
C GLU A 2 -5.85 7.62 -20.87
N GLY A 3 -6.39 8.83 -20.72
CA GLY A 3 -6.05 9.97 -21.58
C GLY A 3 -6.57 9.92 -23.03
N LYS A 4 -7.15 8.80 -23.49
CA LYS A 4 -7.67 8.58 -24.86
C LYS A 4 -9.03 9.26 -25.11
N LYS A 5 -9.04 10.60 -25.17
CA LYS A 5 -10.29 11.40 -25.28
C LYS A 5 -11.03 11.21 -26.61
N GLU A 6 -10.30 11.17 -27.73
CA GLU A 6 -10.90 11.03 -29.07
C GLU A 6 -11.53 9.66 -29.29
N LEU A 7 -10.82 8.60 -28.90
CA LEU A 7 -11.33 7.23 -28.95
C LEU A 7 -12.59 7.08 -28.09
N MET A 8 -12.63 7.70 -26.90
CA MET A 8 -13.82 7.72 -26.06
C MET A 8 -15.00 8.41 -26.74
N ALA A 9 -14.78 9.55 -27.42
CA ALA A 9 -15.83 10.23 -28.16
C ALA A 9 -16.38 9.38 -29.32
N HIS A 10 -15.50 8.67 -30.03
CA HIS A 10 -15.90 7.76 -31.11
C HIS A 10 -16.72 6.57 -30.59
N VAL A 11 -16.23 5.90 -29.55
CA VAL A 11 -16.93 4.76 -28.93
C VAL A 11 -18.27 5.20 -28.31
N ALA A 12 -18.33 6.39 -27.70
CA ALA A 12 -19.55 6.95 -27.16
C ALA A 12 -20.62 7.15 -28.24
N HIS A 13 -20.25 7.69 -29.40
CA HIS A 13 -21.15 7.82 -30.54
C HIS A 13 -21.68 6.45 -31.01
N GLN A 14 -20.81 5.46 -31.18
CA GLN A 14 -21.22 4.11 -31.58
C GLN A 14 -22.14 3.43 -30.55
N CYS A 15 -21.89 3.66 -29.26
CA CYS A 15 -22.72 3.13 -28.18
C CYS A 15 -24.15 3.70 -28.24
N ILE A 16 -24.31 5.00 -28.51
CA ILE A 16 -25.63 5.62 -28.67
C ILE A 16 -26.31 5.17 -29.96
N CYS A 17 -25.58 4.99 -31.06
CA CYS A 17 -26.14 4.34 -32.26
C CYS A 17 -26.74 2.96 -31.95
N MET A 18 -26.02 2.14 -31.18
CA MET A 18 -26.53 0.83 -30.75
C MET A 18 -27.77 0.96 -29.86
N GLN A 19 -27.77 1.91 -28.91
CA GLN A 19 -28.90 2.15 -28.02
C GLN A 19 -30.16 2.52 -28.82
N TYR A 20 -30.04 3.41 -29.80
CA TYR A 20 -31.14 3.83 -30.67
C TYR A 20 -31.65 2.69 -31.54
N MET A 21 -30.77 1.82 -32.06
CA MET A 21 -31.20 0.63 -32.81
C MET A 21 -31.99 -0.35 -31.93
N LEU A 22 -31.58 -0.55 -30.68
CA LEU A 22 -32.31 -1.36 -29.71
C LEU A 22 -33.65 -0.74 -29.31
N GLU A 23 -33.72 0.58 -29.21
CA GLU A 23 -34.96 1.29 -28.91
C GLU A 23 -35.94 1.24 -30.08
N LEU A 24 -35.45 1.45 -31.31
CA LEU A 24 -36.25 1.32 -32.53
C LEU A 24 -36.82 -0.10 -32.69
N SER A 25 -36.02 -1.11 -32.38
CA SER A 25 -36.45 -2.51 -32.32
C SER A 25 -37.59 -2.75 -31.35
N LYS A 26 -37.52 -2.18 -30.14
CA LYS A 26 -38.58 -2.28 -29.13
C LYS A 26 -39.85 -1.56 -29.57
N GLN A 27 -39.73 -0.39 -30.20
CA GLN A 27 -40.88 0.39 -30.67
C GLN A 27 -41.65 -0.31 -31.79
N LEU A 28 -40.95 -1.05 -32.63
CA LEU A 28 -41.52 -1.70 -33.82
C LEU A 28 -41.73 -3.20 -33.65
N ASP A 29 -41.37 -3.77 -32.49
CA ASP A 29 -41.45 -5.19 -32.16
C ASP A 29 -40.80 -6.09 -33.23
N VAL A 30 -39.62 -5.68 -33.70
CA VAL A 30 -38.82 -6.40 -34.71
C VAL A 30 -37.39 -6.59 -34.22
N ASP A 31 -36.72 -7.64 -34.70
CA ASP A 31 -35.34 -7.93 -34.30
C ASP A 31 -34.41 -6.72 -34.53
N PRO A 32 -33.52 -6.36 -33.57
CA PRO A 32 -32.61 -5.23 -33.72
C PRO A 32 -31.72 -5.27 -34.96
N ARG A 33 -31.39 -6.46 -35.47
CA ARG A 33 -30.58 -6.62 -36.68
C ARG A 33 -31.35 -6.18 -37.93
N ALA A 34 -32.67 -6.31 -37.93
CA ALA A 34 -33.54 -5.82 -39.01
C ALA A 34 -33.71 -4.29 -38.97
N CYS A 35 -33.43 -3.65 -37.84
CA CYS A 35 -33.60 -2.20 -37.64
C CYS A 35 -32.41 -1.35 -38.12
N VAL A 36 -31.26 -1.97 -38.41
CA VAL A 36 -30.00 -1.27 -38.71
C VAL A 36 -30.15 -0.35 -39.92
N SER A 37 -30.64 -0.87 -41.04
CA SER A 37 -30.81 -0.09 -42.28
C SER A 37 -31.81 1.05 -42.10
N MET A 38 -32.87 0.81 -41.33
CA MET A 38 -33.93 1.79 -41.08
C MET A 38 -33.47 2.91 -40.15
N PHE A 39 -32.64 2.61 -39.15
CA PHE A 39 -31.99 3.61 -38.31
C PHE A 39 -31.06 4.52 -39.14
N PHE A 40 -30.15 3.95 -39.94
CA PHE A 40 -29.23 4.76 -40.74
C PHE A 40 -29.94 5.57 -41.83
N SER A 41 -31.03 5.05 -42.39
CA SER A 41 -31.86 5.82 -43.32
C SER A 41 -32.53 6.99 -42.61
N ARG A 42 -33.09 6.79 -41.40
CA ARG A 42 -33.72 7.86 -40.62
C ARG A 42 -32.74 8.94 -40.20
N ILE A 43 -31.55 8.57 -39.70
CA ILE A 43 -30.55 9.54 -39.21
C ILE A 43 -29.87 10.31 -40.35
N GLN A 44 -29.79 9.73 -41.56
CA GLN A 44 -29.16 10.37 -42.72
C GLN A 44 -30.15 11.22 -43.54
N VAL A 45 -31.43 10.85 -43.61
CA VAL A 45 -32.35 11.39 -44.62
C VAL A 45 -33.45 12.29 -44.03
N ALA A 46 -33.96 12.04 -42.83
CA ALA A 46 -35.38 12.34 -42.59
C ALA A 46 -35.73 13.51 -41.66
N ASP A 47 -34.92 13.89 -40.67
CA ASP A 47 -35.35 14.94 -39.74
C ASP A 47 -34.21 15.63 -39.00
N LEU A 48 -34.11 16.96 -39.16
CA LEU A 48 -33.11 17.81 -38.51
C LEU A 48 -33.28 17.77 -36.98
N GLU A 49 -34.52 17.65 -36.50
CA GLU A 49 -34.83 17.60 -35.08
C GLU A 49 -34.44 16.26 -34.46
N TYR A 50 -34.69 15.15 -35.17
CA TYR A 50 -34.23 13.82 -34.75
C TYR A 50 -32.70 13.73 -34.68
N LYS A 51 -32.01 14.28 -35.68
CA LYS A 51 -30.54 14.33 -35.68
C LYS A 51 -30.02 15.16 -34.50
N LYS A 52 -30.65 16.30 -34.22
CA LYS A 52 -30.28 17.15 -33.08
C LYS A 52 -30.47 16.42 -31.74
N GLN A 53 -31.59 15.75 -31.53
CA GLN A 53 -31.84 14.96 -30.32
C GLN A 53 -30.78 13.87 -30.14
N PHE A 54 -30.43 13.17 -31.23
CA PHE A 54 -29.35 12.18 -31.20
C PHE A 54 -27.99 12.79 -30.82
N GLU A 55 -27.63 13.94 -31.41
CA GLU A 55 -26.37 14.64 -31.10
C GLU A 55 -26.32 15.13 -29.64
N ASP A 56 -27.43 15.69 -29.14
CA ASP A 56 -27.58 16.12 -27.75
C ASP A 56 -27.44 14.93 -26.79
N GLU A 57 -28.01 13.78 -27.12
CA GLU A 57 -27.85 12.56 -26.33
C GLU A 57 -26.42 12.03 -26.32
N VAL A 58 -25.75 12.03 -27.48
CA VAL A 58 -24.33 11.66 -27.59
C VAL A 58 -23.47 12.56 -26.70
N GLU A 59 -23.72 13.87 -26.69
CA GLU A 59 -22.95 14.78 -25.85
C GLU A 59 -23.26 14.59 -24.36
N SER A 60 -24.53 14.42 -24.00
CA SER A 60 -24.92 14.09 -22.62
C SER A 60 -24.25 12.81 -22.13
N PHE A 61 -24.08 11.81 -23.00
CA PHE A 61 -23.42 10.56 -22.65
C PHE A 61 -21.91 10.75 -22.46
N LYS A 62 -21.25 11.53 -23.33
CA LYS A 62 -19.84 11.90 -23.15
C LYS A 62 -19.64 12.66 -21.84
N GLU A 63 -20.53 13.59 -21.49
CA GLU A 63 -20.46 14.31 -20.22
C GLU A 63 -20.55 13.36 -19.01
N ARG A 64 -21.49 12.40 -19.03
CA ARG A 64 -21.57 11.38 -17.98
C ARG A 64 -20.29 10.56 -17.86
N ILE A 65 -19.67 10.18 -18.99
CA ILE A 65 -18.39 9.45 -19.00
C ILE A 65 -17.27 10.33 -18.42
N ARG A 66 -17.17 11.60 -18.84
CA ARG A 66 -16.18 12.56 -18.34
C ARG A 66 -16.33 12.76 -16.83
N LYS A 67 -17.56 12.94 -16.34
CA LYS A 67 -17.86 13.10 -14.91
C LYS A 67 -17.41 11.88 -14.10
N ARG A 68 -17.80 10.67 -14.52
CA ARG A 68 -17.36 9.43 -13.84
C ARG A 68 -15.84 9.25 -13.90
N ALA A 69 -15.20 9.64 -15.01
CA ALA A 69 -13.75 9.58 -15.13
C ALA A 69 -13.06 10.58 -14.19
N ALA A 70 -13.62 11.78 -14.02
CA ALA A 70 -13.13 12.79 -13.09
C ALA A 70 -13.32 12.35 -11.64
N GLU A 71 -14.48 11.81 -11.27
CA GLU A 71 -14.74 11.25 -9.95
C GLU A 71 -13.74 10.15 -9.59
N LYS A 72 -13.45 9.23 -10.52
CA LYS A 72 -12.44 8.18 -10.30
C LYS A 72 -11.02 8.71 -10.16
N LEU A 73 -10.66 9.74 -10.94
CA LEU A 73 -9.35 10.37 -10.83
C LEU A 73 -9.21 11.13 -9.51
N ALA A 74 -10.26 11.83 -9.08
CA ALA A 74 -10.29 12.55 -7.80
C ALA A 74 -10.22 11.58 -6.61
N ALA A 75 -10.95 10.46 -6.64
CA ALA A 75 -10.85 9.43 -5.61
C ALA A 75 -9.43 8.83 -5.51
N ALA A 76 -8.83 8.49 -6.66
CA ALA A 76 -7.46 7.98 -6.68
C ALA A 76 -6.44 9.04 -6.21
N ALA A 77 -6.65 10.31 -6.52
CA ALA A 77 -5.79 11.40 -6.03
C ALA A 77 -5.93 11.59 -4.51
N ALA A 78 -7.15 11.52 -3.98
CA ALA A 78 -7.41 11.62 -2.53
C ALA A 78 -6.81 10.44 -1.75
N GLU A 79 -6.86 9.22 -2.29
CA GLU A 79 -6.19 8.05 -1.70
C GLU A 79 -4.67 8.25 -1.63
N VAL A 80 -4.06 8.75 -2.71
CA VAL A 80 -2.61 9.05 -2.72
C VAL A 80 -2.25 10.17 -1.73
N GLU A 81 -3.06 11.22 -1.65
CA GLU A 81 -2.85 12.31 -0.68
C GLU A 81 -2.97 11.80 0.77
N GLU A 82 -3.92 10.91 1.05
CA GLU A 82 -4.06 10.29 2.37
C GLU A 82 -2.88 9.37 2.70
N GLU A 83 -2.37 8.60 1.73
CA GLU A 83 -1.14 7.82 1.88
C GLU A 83 0.08 8.71 2.15
N GLU A 84 0.24 9.81 1.43
CA GLU A 84 1.31 10.79 1.67
C GLU A 84 1.18 11.46 3.05
N ARG A 85 -0.04 11.77 3.48
CA ARG A 85 -0.31 12.30 4.82
C ARG A 85 0.07 11.29 5.90
N LEU A 86 -0.31 10.02 5.74
CA LEU A 86 0.05 8.93 6.65
C LEU A 86 1.57 8.75 6.74
N ALA A 87 2.28 8.86 5.61
CA ALA A 87 3.74 8.78 5.58
C ALA A 87 4.43 9.99 6.26
N ARG A 88 3.76 11.16 6.32
CA ARG A 88 4.27 12.37 6.99
C ARG A 88 4.02 12.35 8.51
N LEU A 89 3.15 11.49 9.01
CA LEU A 89 2.82 11.45 10.43
C LEU A 89 4.06 11.20 11.29
N GLY A 90 4.18 11.98 12.36
CA GLY A 90 5.22 11.84 13.36
C GLY A 90 5.03 10.59 14.25
N PRO A 91 5.96 10.36 15.20
CA PRO A 91 5.96 9.18 16.07
C PRO A 91 4.68 9.00 16.91
N GLY A 92 3.93 10.07 17.17
CA GLY A 92 2.64 10.06 17.87
C GLY A 92 1.42 10.17 16.94
N GLY A 93 1.60 10.00 15.63
CA GLY A 93 0.49 9.99 14.66
C GLY A 93 -0.11 11.38 14.37
N LEU A 94 0.63 12.45 14.67
CA LEU A 94 0.24 13.83 14.33
C LEU A 94 1.03 14.31 13.11
N ASP A 95 0.38 15.04 12.21
CA ASP A 95 1.05 15.69 11.07
C ASP A 95 1.80 16.95 11.56
N PRO A 96 3.12 17.07 11.31
CA PRO A 96 3.90 18.28 11.60
C PRO A 96 3.26 19.57 11.09
N GLU A 97 2.68 19.58 9.88
CA GLU A 97 2.10 20.78 9.28
C GLU A 97 0.80 21.20 9.98
N GLU A 98 -0.05 20.23 10.33
CA GLU A 98 -1.26 20.49 11.11
C GLU A 98 -0.90 21.02 12.51
N VAL A 99 0.11 20.44 13.16
CA VAL A 99 0.59 20.92 14.45
C VAL A 99 1.09 22.36 14.34
N ILE A 100 1.96 22.70 13.39
CA ILE A 100 2.44 24.07 13.17
C ILE A 100 1.27 25.05 12.99
N SER A 101 0.32 24.74 12.11
CA SER A 101 -0.81 25.64 11.81
C SER A 101 -1.70 25.93 13.03
N SER A 102 -1.78 24.98 13.96
CA SER A 102 -2.60 25.06 15.17
C SER A 102 -1.87 25.65 16.40
N LEU A 103 -0.55 25.84 16.31
CA LEU A 103 0.25 26.40 17.40
C LEU A 103 0.00 27.92 17.53
N PRO A 104 0.20 28.50 18.73
CA PRO A 104 0.26 29.95 18.91
C PRO A 104 1.34 30.58 18.01
N GLU A 105 1.08 31.79 17.49
CA GLU A 105 2.01 32.50 16.59
C GLU A 105 3.43 32.67 17.16
N GLU A 106 3.55 32.82 18.49
CA GLU A 106 4.84 32.92 19.16
C GLU A 106 5.66 31.63 19.00
N LEU A 107 5.03 30.46 19.16
CA LEU A 107 5.68 29.17 18.98
C LEU A 107 5.91 28.85 17.50
N GLN A 108 4.99 29.23 16.61
CA GLN A 108 5.18 29.10 15.16
C GLN A 108 6.45 29.80 14.69
N LYS A 109 6.64 31.05 15.12
CA LYS A 109 7.85 31.85 14.78
C LYS A 109 9.12 31.19 15.31
N CYS A 110 9.08 30.55 16.48
CA CYS A 110 10.24 29.80 17.01
C CYS A 110 10.66 28.65 16.08
N PHE A 111 9.70 27.92 15.49
CA PHE A 111 9.98 26.83 14.55
C PHE A 111 10.36 27.33 13.15
N GLU A 112 9.76 28.43 12.67
CA GLU A 112 10.13 29.07 11.40
C GLU A 112 11.57 29.61 11.43
N THR A 113 11.94 30.27 12.53
CA THR A 113 13.29 30.82 12.74
C THR A 113 14.31 29.80 13.21
N ARG A 114 13.85 28.59 13.58
CA ARG A 114 14.67 27.50 14.16
C ARG A 114 15.49 27.94 15.38
N ASP A 115 14.96 28.85 16.19
CA ASP A 115 15.65 29.39 17.37
C ASP A 115 15.20 28.65 18.65
N VAL A 116 16.09 27.77 19.13
CA VAL A 116 15.90 26.98 20.36
C VAL A 116 15.84 27.87 21.61
N LYS A 117 16.58 28.98 21.64
CA LYS A 117 16.60 29.89 22.81
C LYS A 117 15.30 30.66 22.88
N LEU A 118 14.83 31.14 21.73
CA LEU A 118 13.54 31.81 21.64
C LEU A 118 12.41 30.89 22.08
N LEU A 119 12.45 29.61 21.68
CA LEU A 119 11.49 28.59 22.11
C LEU A 119 11.45 28.41 23.63
N GLN A 120 12.63 28.25 24.26
CA GLN A 120 12.75 28.12 25.72
C GLN A 120 12.22 29.36 26.45
N ASP A 121 12.51 30.56 25.94
CA ASP A 121 12.04 31.83 26.51
C ASP A 121 10.52 31.98 26.39
N THR A 122 9.92 31.59 25.27
CA THR A 122 8.46 31.56 25.10
C THR A 122 7.79 30.57 26.06
N ILE A 123 8.38 29.39 26.23
CA ILE A 123 7.86 28.36 27.15
C ILE A 123 7.94 28.83 28.61
N ALA A 124 8.99 29.57 28.98
CA ALA A 124 9.13 30.12 30.32
C ALA A 124 8.12 31.24 30.61
N LYS A 125 7.66 31.96 29.59
CA LYS A 125 6.68 33.06 29.71
C LYS A 125 5.23 32.58 29.74
N MET A 126 4.94 31.44 29.10
CA MET A 126 3.58 30.91 29.02
C MET A 126 3.20 30.05 30.23
N ASN A 127 1.90 29.75 30.36
CA ASN A 127 1.40 28.89 31.43
C ASN A 127 2.01 27.48 31.32
N PRO A 128 2.42 26.86 32.46
CA PRO A 128 3.10 25.57 32.45
C PRO A 128 2.24 24.43 31.90
N GLU A 129 0.91 24.50 32.02
CA GLU A 129 -0.01 23.48 31.49
C GLU A 129 -0.21 23.60 29.98
N GLU A 130 -0.30 24.82 29.45
CA GLU A 130 -0.37 25.08 28.00
C GLU A 130 0.96 24.72 27.31
N ALA A 131 2.08 25.05 27.95
CA ALA A 131 3.41 24.67 27.50
C ALA A 131 3.54 23.15 27.32
N LYS A 132 3.14 22.38 28.34
CA LYS A 132 3.16 20.90 28.27
C LYS A 132 2.27 20.37 27.15
N TYR A 133 1.06 20.94 26.98
CA TYR A 133 0.12 20.52 25.94
C TYR A 133 0.71 20.71 24.54
N HIS A 134 1.21 21.90 24.23
CA HIS A 134 1.80 22.20 22.92
C HIS A 134 3.12 21.47 22.70
N MET A 135 3.97 21.36 23.73
CA MET A 135 5.24 20.65 23.63
C MET A 135 5.06 19.15 23.38
N LYS A 136 4.12 18.51 24.07
CA LYS A 136 3.79 17.11 23.82
C LYS A 136 3.39 16.88 22.36
N ARG A 137 2.55 17.76 21.80
CA ARG A 137 2.14 17.69 20.38
C ARG A 137 3.30 17.94 19.41
N CYS A 138 4.25 18.81 19.77
CA CYS A 138 5.47 19.02 18.97
C CYS A 138 6.36 17.77 18.96
N ILE A 139 6.41 17.02 20.07
CA ILE A 139 7.14 15.74 20.16
C ILE A 139 6.41 14.66 19.38
N ASP A 140 5.10 14.53 19.59
CA ASP A 140 4.25 13.53 18.93
C ASP A 140 4.18 13.73 17.40
N SER A 141 4.32 14.96 16.90
CA SER A 141 4.46 15.25 15.47
C SER A 141 5.90 15.14 14.94
N GLY A 142 6.90 14.95 15.81
CA GLY A 142 8.32 14.91 15.41
C GLY A 142 8.93 16.29 15.11
N LEU A 143 8.21 17.39 15.41
CA LEU A 143 8.68 18.77 15.27
C LEU A 143 9.76 19.14 16.30
N TRP A 144 9.77 18.47 17.45
CA TRP A 144 10.73 18.71 18.54
C TRP A 144 11.22 17.40 19.18
N VAL A 145 12.54 17.29 19.37
CA VAL A 145 13.17 16.14 20.05
C VAL A 145 13.76 16.60 21.38
N PRO A 146 13.25 16.13 22.54
CA PRO A 146 13.63 16.62 23.88
C PRO A 146 15.12 16.48 24.24
N ASP A 147 15.85 15.54 23.63
CA ASP A 147 17.21 15.17 24.06
C ASP A 147 18.31 15.39 23.00
N ALA A 148 18.15 16.36 22.10
CA ALA A 148 19.21 16.70 21.14
C ALA A 148 20.55 17.18 21.77
N ASN A 149 20.60 17.42 23.09
CA ASN A 149 21.76 17.99 23.78
C ASN A 149 22.27 17.19 24.99
N LYS A 150 21.78 15.97 25.21
CA LYS A 150 22.39 14.98 26.11
C LYS A 150 23.02 13.88 25.28
N GLY A 151 24.31 14.03 25.00
CA GLY A 151 25.15 12.92 24.52
C GLY A 151 25.18 12.79 23.00
N ALA A 152 26.34 13.11 22.44
CA ALA A 152 26.84 12.36 21.30
C ALA A 152 27.06 10.89 21.74
N SER A 153 25.99 10.12 21.76
CA SER A 153 25.99 8.66 21.78
C SER A 153 24.92 8.20 20.80
N GLU A 154 25.36 7.82 19.61
CA GLU A 154 24.56 7.30 18.50
C GLU A 154 23.87 5.96 18.80
N ASP A 155 23.55 5.62 20.06
CA ASP A 155 23.19 4.24 20.45
C ASP A 155 21.79 4.10 21.09
N GLU A 156 21.31 5.07 21.89
CA GLU A 156 20.06 4.84 22.68
C GLU A 156 18.75 5.26 21.96
N GLY A 157 18.82 6.06 20.90
CA GLY A 157 17.66 6.42 20.06
C GLY A 157 17.35 5.39 18.98
N GLU A 158 18.33 4.57 18.60
CA GLU A 158 18.17 3.45 17.69
C GLU A 158 17.45 2.28 18.39
N ASP A 159 17.75 1.99 19.66
CA ASP A 159 17.17 0.85 20.40
C ASP A 159 15.64 0.91 20.52
N ILE A 160 15.05 2.07 20.83
CA ILE A 160 13.58 2.21 20.98
C ILE A 160 12.87 2.09 19.61
N TYR A 161 13.49 2.62 18.54
CA TYR A 161 12.97 2.54 17.18
C TYR A 161 13.14 1.13 16.58
N GLN A 162 14.24 0.45 16.91
CA GLN A 162 14.53 -0.93 16.54
C GLN A 162 13.59 -1.89 17.29
N GLU A 163 13.41 -1.76 18.60
CA GLU A 163 12.47 -2.60 19.38
C GLU A 163 11.03 -2.45 18.86
N ALA A 164 10.54 -1.22 18.66
CA ALA A 164 9.20 -0.99 18.12
C ALA A 164 9.05 -1.42 16.64
N SER A 165 10.15 -1.44 15.87
CA SER A 165 10.14 -1.98 14.50
C SER A 165 10.15 -3.51 14.48
N VAL A 166 10.91 -4.14 15.38
CA VAL A 166 11.00 -5.59 15.53
C VAL A 166 9.69 -6.15 16.05
N GLU A 167 9.06 -5.51 17.05
CA GLU A 167 7.77 -5.94 17.60
C GLU A 167 6.65 -5.89 16.54
N ARG A 168 6.59 -4.81 15.75
CA ARG A 168 5.65 -4.69 14.61
C ARG A 168 5.91 -5.74 13.53
N MET A 169 7.17 -6.08 13.25
CA MET A 169 7.51 -7.11 12.26
C MET A 169 7.14 -8.51 12.76
N GLU A 170 7.37 -8.80 14.05
CA GLU A 170 7.02 -10.07 14.66
C GLU A 170 5.50 -10.26 14.76
N GLU A 171 4.75 -9.20 15.08
CA GLU A 171 3.29 -9.23 15.08
C GLU A 171 2.74 -9.47 13.67
N ALA A 172 3.25 -8.75 12.67
CA ALA A 172 2.87 -8.94 11.27
C ALA A 172 3.24 -10.33 10.75
N GLN A 173 4.36 -10.89 11.20
CA GLN A 173 4.77 -12.25 10.86
C GLN A 173 3.83 -13.29 11.49
N LYS A 174 3.47 -13.13 12.77
CA LYS A 174 2.47 -13.97 13.44
C LYS A 174 1.09 -13.88 12.78
N GLU A 175 0.67 -12.70 12.35
CA GLU A 175 -0.58 -12.50 11.60
C GLU A 175 -0.56 -13.27 10.26
N LYS A 176 0.56 -13.17 9.52
CA LYS A 176 0.74 -13.91 8.25
C LYS A 176 0.79 -15.41 8.46
N GLU A 177 1.51 -15.91 9.46
CA GLU A 177 1.59 -17.34 9.76
C GLU A 177 0.22 -17.90 10.17
N ALA A 178 -0.53 -17.17 11.00
CA ALA A 178 -1.89 -17.54 11.37
C ALA A 178 -2.85 -17.52 10.16
N PHE A 179 -2.69 -16.55 9.26
CA PHE A 179 -3.45 -16.46 8.02
C PHE A 179 -3.13 -17.61 7.06
N GLU A 180 -1.85 -17.95 6.88
CA GLU A 180 -1.40 -19.05 6.03
C GLU A 180 -1.88 -20.41 6.59
N ALA A 181 -1.89 -20.57 7.92
CA ALA A 181 -2.45 -21.75 8.58
C ALA A 181 -3.95 -21.90 8.30
N LYS A 182 -4.73 -20.82 8.43
CA LYS A 182 -6.16 -20.81 8.09
C LYS A 182 -6.40 -21.14 6.61
N LYS A 183 -5.60 -20.56 5.70
CA LYS A 183 -5.68 -20.86 4.27
C LYS A 183 -5.42 -22.34 3.97
N LYS A 184 -4.39 -22.93 4.58
CA LYS A 184 -4.07 -24.36 4.45
C LYS A 184 -5.19 -25.25 5.00
N GLU A 185 -5.84 -24.87 6.10
CA GLU A 185 -6.96 -25.62 6.67
C GLU A 185 -8.20 -25.59 5.76
N THR A 186 -8.59 -24.40 5.29
CA THR A 186 -9.72 -24.25 4.36
C THR A 186 -9.47 -24.96 3.03
N GLU A 187 -8.24 -24.95 2.52
CA GLU A 187 -7.88 -25.67 1.30
C GLU A 187 -7.93 -27.21 1.47
N LYS A 188 -7.51 -27.73 2.63
CA LYS A 188 -7.67 -29.16 2.96
C LYS A 188 -9.15 -29.55 3.02
N LYS A 189 -9.99 -28.77 3.71
CA LYS A 189 -11.45 -29.00 3.78
C LYS A 189 -12.08 -28.99 2.38
N PHE A 190 -11.67 -28.06 1.52
CA PHE A 190 -12.13 -27.99 0.14
C PHE A 190 -11.71 -29.23 -0.67
N LYS A 191 -10.45 -29.66 -0.58
CA LYS A 191 -9.95 -30.86 -1.29
C LYS A 191 -10.65 -32.13 -0.82
N GLU A 192 -10.90 -32.28 0.47
CA GLU A 192 -11.66 -33.40 1.03
C GLU A 192 -13.09 -33.43 0.48
N LEU A 193 -13.80 -32.30 0.46
CA LEU A 193 -15.14 -32.22 -0.13
C LEU A 193 -15.14 -32.45 -1.64
N GLN A 194 -14.12 -31.95 -2.35
CA GLN A 194 -13.96 -32.20 -3.77
C GLN A 194 -13.70 -33.69 -4.07
N SER A 195 -12.93 -34.39 -3.23
CA SER A 195 -12.73 -35.84 -3.36
C SER A 195 -14.02 -36.62 -3.10
N LYS A 196 -14.83 -36.21 -2.11
CA LYS A 196 -16.15 -36.80 -1.83
C LYS A 196 -17.11 -36.60 -3.02
N LEU A 197 -17.06 -35.43 -3.66
CA LEU A 197 -17.83 -35.13 -4.86
C LEU A 197 -17.38 -35.94 -6.10
N THR A 198 -16.08 -36.26 -6.19
CA THR A 198 -15.53 -37.06 -7.29
C THR A 198 -15.86 -38.55 -7.13
N GLN A 199 -15.97 -39.03 -5.89
CA GLN A 199 -16.33 -40.40 -5.55
C GLN A 199 -17.82 -40.69 -5.78
N ASP A 200 -18.69 -39.70 -5.55
CA ASP A 200 -20.14 -39.82 -5.73
C ASP A 200 -20.74 -38.56 -6.41
N PRO A 201 -20.86 -38.54 -7.75
CA PRO A 201 -21.36 -37.37 -8.48
C PRO A 201 -22.86 -37.07 -8.27
N GLU A 202 -23.65 -38.01 -7.74
CA GLU A 202 -25.08 -37.81 -7.44
C GLU A 202 -25.39 -37.33 -6.00
N ILE A 203 -24.38 -37.25 -5.11
CA ILE A 203 -24.56 -36.77 -3.71
C ILE A 203 -25.13 -35.34 -3.65
N VAL A 204 -24.84 -34.51 -4.65
CA VAL A 204 -25.33 -33.13 -4.75
C VAL A 204 -26.86 -33.04 -4.82
N GLN A 205 -27.54 -34.09 -5.28
CA GLN A 205 -29.01 -34.15 -5.31
C GLN A 205 -29.60 -34.79 -4.03
N LYS A 206 -28.81 -35.53 -3.24
CA LYS A 206 -29.26 -36.21 -2.02
C LYS A 206 -29.16 -35.38 -0.74
N ASP A 207 -28.14 -34.53 -0.60
CA ASP A 207 -27.92 -33.74 0.63
C ASP A 207 -27.83 -32.22 0.36
N PRO A 208 -28.85 -31.42 0.72
CA PRO A 208 -28.78 -29.96 0.63
C PRO A 208 -27.72 -29.37 1.58
N GLU A 209 -27.34 -30.09 2.64
CA GLU A 209 -26.31 -29.68 3.60
C GLU A 209 -24.91 -29.62 2.97
N LEU A 210 -24.55 -30.57 2.09
CA LEU A 210 -23.25 -30.54 1.40
C LEU A 210 -23.13 -29.36 0.42
N LYS A 211 -24.24 -28.99 -0.22
CA LYS A 211 -24.28 -27.84 -1.12
C LYS A 211 -24.09 -26.53 -0.35
N GLN A 212 -24.71 -26.41 0.83
CA GLN A 212 -24.51 -25.26 1.72
C GLN A 212 -23.08 -25.19 2.27
N GLU A 213 -22.48 -26.34 2.60
CA GLU A 213 -21.10 -26.42 3.08
C GLU A 213 -20.08 -26.01 2.00
N LEU A 214 -20.28 -26.44 0.75
CA LEU A 214 -19.47 -26.02 -0.41
C LEU A 214 -19.57 -24.51 -0.65
N GLU A 215 -20.79 -23.95 -0.59
CA GLU A 215 -21.00 -22.51 -0.75
C GLU A 215 -20.35 -21.71 0.40
N ARG A 216 -20.40 -22.23 1.63
CA ARG A 216 -19.72 -21.61 2.79
C ARG A 216 -18.21 -21.59 2.60
N ILE A 217 -17.61 -22.70 2.18
CA ILE A 217 -16.17 -22.81 1.95
C ILE A 217 -15.72 -21.96 0.76
N GLU A 218 -16.52 -21.86 -0.31
CA GLU A 218 -16.23 -20.97 -1.43
C GLU A 218 -16.26 -19.49 -0.98
N ARG A 219 -17.20 -19.12 -0.10
CA ARG A 219 -17.27 -17.79 0.50
C ARG A 219 -16.08 -17.51 1.42
N GLU A 220 -15.74 -18.45 2.30
CA GLU A 220 -14.55 -18.38 3.15
C GLU A 220 -13.27 -18.23 2.32
N LYS A 221 -13.16 -18.94 1.18
CA LYS A 221 -12.03 -18.83 0.25
C LYS A 221 -11.95 -17.46 -0.44
N GLN A 222 -13.09 -16.89 -0.83
CA GLN A 222 -13.14 -15.53 -1.37
C GLN A 222 -12.75 -14.48 -0.32
N GLU A 223 -13.18 -14.65 0.93
CA GLU A 223 -12.78 -13.78 2.05
C GLU A 223 -11.29 -13.90 2.37
N LEU A 224 -10.75 -15.11 2.39
CA LEU A 224 -9.31 -15.33 2.54
C LEU A 224 -8.54 -14.67 1.39
N LYS A 225 -8.99 -14.79 0.14
CA LYS A 225 -8.34 -14.12 -0.98
C LYS A 225 -8.31 -12.59 -0.83
N LYS A 226 -9.42 -11.98 -0.38
CA LYS A 226 -9.45 -10.53 -0.10
C LYS A 226 -8.46 -10.14 1.01
N LYS A 227 -8.41 -10.92 2.09
CA LYS A 227 -7.45 -10.72 3.19
C LYS A 227 -6.00 -10.92 2.76
N GLU A 228 -5.73 -11.83 1.83
CA GLU A 228 -4.41 -12.02 1.22
C GLU A 228 -4.00 -10.78 0.41
N ASP A 229 -4.89 -10.26 -0.43
CA ASP A 229 -4.64 -9.05 -1.20
C ASP A 229 -4.43 -7.82 -0.28
N GLU A 230 -5.17 -7.72 0.83
CA GLU A 230 -4.99 -6.69 1.87
C GLU A 230 -3.64 -6.81 2.59
N LEU A 231 -3.24 -8.02 3.01
CA LEU A 231 -1.93 -8.27 3.61
C LEU A 231 -0.78 -7.97 2.64
N GLN A 232 -0.94 -8.33 1.36
CA GLN A 232 0.06 -8.04 0.33
C GLN A 232 0.17 -6.54 0.04
N LYS A 233 -0.94 -5.78 0.11
CA LYS A 233 -0.89 -4.32 0.07
C LYS A 233 -0.14 -3.78 1.29
N LYS A 234 -0.47 -4.24 2.50
CA LYS A 234 0.28 -3.86 3.71
C LYS A 234 1.78 -4.12 3.56
N GLU A 235 2.21 -5.27 3.01
CA GLU A 235 3.61 -5.57 2.71
C GLU A 235 4.26 -4.65 1.65
N ARG A 236 3.50 -4.15 0.68
CA ARG A 236 4.01 -3.19 -0.30
C ARG A 236 4.18 -1.79 0.29
N HIS A 237 3.31 -1.43 1.22
CA HIS A 237 3.33 -0.14 1.91
C HIS A 237 4.21 -0.13 3.17
N THR A 238 4.71 -1.29 3.63
CA THR A 238 5.65 -1.31 4.76
C THR A 238 6.95 -0.57 4.37
N PRO A 239 7.42 0.37 5.22
CA PRO A 239 8.66 1.08 4.98
C PRO A 239 9.86 0.14 4.84
N TRP A 240 10.77 0.47 3.92
CA TRP A 240 12.02 -0.27 3.72
C TRP A 240 12.94 -0.11 4.94
N ASN A 241 13.41 -1.23 5.49
CA ASN A 241 14.37 -1.31 6.59
C ASN A 241 15.58 -2.21 6.21
N VAL A 242 16.63 -2.20 7.02
CA VAL A 242 17.89 -2.93 6.74
C VAL A 242 17.64 -4.42 6.45
N ASP A 243 16.70 -5.03 7.19
CA ASP A 243 16.32 -6.44 7.06
C ASP A 243 15.48 -6.77 5.82
N THR A 244 14.77 -5.79 5.25
CA THR A 244 13.97 -5.95 4.02
C THR A 244 14.75 -5.57 2.76
N ILE A 245 15.76 -4.71 2.87
CA ILE A 245 16.56 -4.21 1.74
C ILE A 245 17.63 -5.22 1.31
N SER A 246 18.27 -5.92 2.25
CA SER A 246 19.38 -6.82 1.90
C SER A 246 19.55 -7.98 2.88
N LYS A 247 20.07 -9.10 2.37
CA LYS A 247 20.55 -10.22 3.18
C LYS A 247 22.08 -10.28 3.07
N PRO A 248 22.81 -10.65 4.14
CA PRO A 248 24.26 -10.77 4.07
C PRO A 248 24.66 -11.83 3.03
N GLY A 249 25.18 -11.38 1.88
CA GLY A 249 25.53 -12.27 0.77
C GLY A 249 26.85 -13.03 0.97
N PHE A 250 27.81 -12.42 1.67
CA PHE A 250 29.10 -13.03 2.00
C PHE A 250 29.71 -12.35 3.22
N ALA A 251 29.94 -13.11 4.30
CA ALA A 251 30.62 -12.62 5.50
C ALA A 251 31.94 -13.38 5.68
N LYS A 252 33.08 -12.66 5.54
CA LYS A 252 34.42 -13.22 5.80
C LYS A 252 35.18 -12.31 6.75
N THR A 253 35.36 -12.77 7.97
CA THR A 253 36.19 -12.11 8.97
C THR A 253 37.57 -12.76 8.99
N VAL A 254 38.63 -12.01 8.65
CA VAL A 254 40.02 -12.45 8.77
C VAL A 254 40.66 -11.66 9.90
N ILE A 255 40.85 -12.28 11.05
CA ILE A 255 41.62 -11.71 12.15
C ILE A 255 43.08 -12.03 11.86
N ASN A 256 43.91 -10.99 11.67
CA ASN A 256 45.35 -11.17 11.48
C ASN A 256 46.02 -11.47 12.82
N THR A 257 45.85 -12.69 13.32
CA THR A 257 46.64 -13.20 14.43
C THR A 257 48.06 -13.41 13.92
N LYS A 258 49.03 -12.70 14.51
CA LYS A 258 50.44 -12.97 14.23
C LYS A 258 50.71 -14.45 14.55
N PRO A 259 51.40 -15.21 13.68
CA PRO A 259 51.76 -16.58 14.00
C PRO A 259 52.53 -16.58 15.32
N SER A 260 52.19 -17.51 16.23
CA SER A 260 52.97 -17.70 17.44
C SER A 260 54.42 -17.91 17.02
N ARG A 261 55.33 -17.01 17.42
CA ARG A 261 56.76 -17.26 17.23
C ARG A 261 57.06 -18.58 17.94
N PRO A 262 57.71 -19.56 17.26
CA PRO A 262 58.30 -20.68 17.97
C PRO A 262 59.20 -20.10 19.05
N LYS A 263 59.06 -20.55 20.29
CA LYS A 263 60.05 -20.21 21.33
C LYS A 263 61.38 -20.81 20.85
N GLU A 264 62.49 -20.09 21.01
CA GLU A 264 63.82 -20.53 20.55
C GLU A 264 64.30 -21.86 21.16
N GLU A 265 63.56 -22.36 22.15
CA GLU A 265 63.79 -23.62 22.87
C GLU A 265 63.42 -24.86 22.06
N ASP A 266 62.63 -24.75 20.98
CA ASP A 266 62.16 -25.91 20.17
C ASP A 266 62.85 -26.04 18.79
N LEU A 267 63.89 -25.24 18.48
CA LEU A 267 64.65 -25.40 17.22
C LEU A 267 65.73 -26.48 17.35
N THR A 268 65.78 -27.41 16.41
CA THR A 268 66.90 -28.35 16.25
C THR A 268 68.17 -27.61 15.81
N ASP A 269 69.34 -28.13 16.21
CA ASP A 269 70.64 -27.50 15.92
C ASP A 269 70.87 -27.25 14.41
N GLU A 270 70.33 -28.12 13.55
CA GLU A 270 70.38 -27.96 12.09
C GLU A 270 69.62 -26.71 11.58
N GLU A 271 68.50 -26.35 12.22
CA GLU A 271 67.69 -25.19 11.81
C GLU A 271 68.32 -23.87 12.27
N ARG A 272 69.05 -23.86 13.40
CA ARG A 272 69.83 -22.70 13.85
C ARG A 272 70.99 -22.37 12.91
N GLU A 273 71.67 -23.39 12.40
CA GLU A 273 72.82 -23.21 11.52
C GLU A 273 72.41 -22.62 10.16
N GLN A 274 71.27 -23.07 9.60
CA GLN A 274 70.70 -22.45 8.39
C GLN A 274 70.33 -20.98 8.61
N ARG A 275 69.77 -20.65 9.78
CA ARG A 275 69.39 -19.27 10.12
C ARG A 275 70.57 -18.32 10.29
N MET A 276 71.73 -18.82 10.73
CA MET A 276 72.98 -18.06 10.76
C MET A 276 73.64 -17.93 9.39
N LYS A 277 73.33 -18.83 8.46
CA LYS A 277 73.84 -18.80 7.08
C LYS A 277 73.11 -17.79 6.20
N ASP A 278 71.83 -17.59 6.49
CA ASP A 278 70.95 -16.66 5.79
C ASP A 278 70.99 -15.21 6.36
N PHE A 279 71.78 -14.97 7.41
CA PHE A 279 71.96 -13.66 8.06
C PHE A 279 73.25 -12.97 7.60
#